data_AF-A0A3N7ALY9-F1
#
_entry.id   AF-A0A3N7ALY9-F1
#
_cell.length_a   1.000
_cell.length_b   1.000
_cell.length_c   1.000
_cell.angle_alpha   90.00
_cell.angle_beta   90.00
_cell.angle_gamma   90.00
#
_symmetry.space_group_name_H-M   'P 1'
#
loop_
_entity.id
_entity.type
_entity.pdbx_description
1 polymer ?
#
loop_
_entity_poly.entity_id
_entity_poly.type
_entity_poly.pdbx_seq_one_letter_code
_entity_poly.pdbx_strand_id
1 'polypeptide(L)'
;MKKIIAASSLVLLLTLFYYPILDDEKISFAVIFLCFVVLIFSVAKLYSPDEKEDYNSVEKEMDKLHEDDGIFQYTNSGFYFKQNKETEFVKWDEIVSVYTFTIPSPFDKKQSGLEIITNEKSYEFDDKVTPGIIKLKDHLSSNLPVWELDSPTVRMNNFGLEKTKLYERKLYSKPT
;
A
#
# COMPACT_ATOMS: atom_id res chain seq x y z
N MET A 1 26.78 -10.32 -12.37
CA MET A 1 27.28 -8.97 -12.02
C MET A 1 28.52 -8.97 -11.10
N LYS A 2 28.62 -9.86 -10.09
CA LYS A 2 29.81 -9.97 -9.22
C LYS A 2 31.15 -10.12 -9.98
N LYS A 3 31.17 -10.89 -11.08
CA LYS A 3 32.35 -11.07 -11.95
C LYS A 3 32.78 -9.79 -12.69
N ILE A 4 31.83 -8.93 -13.06
CA ILE A 4 32.08 -7.65 -13.77
C ILE A 4 32.63 -6.61 -12.80
N ILE A 5 32.09 -6.56 -11.57
CA ILE A 5 32.61 -5.73 -10.48
C ILE A 5 34.04 -6.16 -10.14
N ALA A 6 34.28 -7.46 -9.96
CA ALA A 6 35.61 -8.00 -9.66
C ALA A 6 36.64 -7.69 -10.77
N ALA A 7 36.25 -7.86 -12.04
CA ALA A 7 37.11 -7.53 -13.18
C ALA A 7 37.41 -6.01 -13.26
N SER A 8 36.40 -5.17 -13.05
CA SER A 8 36.57 -3.70 -13.10
C SER A 8 37.43 -3.19 -11.96
N SER A 9 37.27 -3.72 -10.74
CA SER A 9 38.13 -3.41 -9.60
C SER A 9 39.57 -3.89 -9.78
N LEU A 10 39.78 -5.05 -10.41
CA LEU A 10 41.11 -5.57 -10.72
C LEU A 10 41.83 -4.69 -11.76
N VAL A 11 41.13 -4.30 -12.83
CA VAL A 11 41.69 -3.38 -13.83
C VAL A 11 42.04 -2.05 -13.18
N LEU A 12 41.17 -1.49 -12.35
CA LEU A 12 41.39 -0.22 -11.66
C LEU A 12 42.63 -0.30 -10.74
N LEU A 13 42.77 -1.37 -9.95
CA LEU A 13 43.95 -1.63 -9.12
C LEU A 13 45.25 -1.74 -9.94
N LEU A 14 45.21 -2.46 -11.07
CA LEU A 14 46.37 -2.57 -11.96
C LEU A 14 46.74 -1.22 -12.56
N THR A 15 45.78 -0.43 -13.06
CA THR A 15 46.07 0.92 -13.56
C THR A 15 46.63 1.84 -12.49
N LEU A 16 46.16 1.75 -11.23
CA LEU A 16 46.73 2.54 -10.12
C LEU A 16 48.15 2.10 -9.74
N PHE A 17 48.44 0.81 -9.80
CA PHE A 17 49.76 0.27 -9.47
C PHE A 17 50.80 0.56 -10.55
N TYR A 18 50.41 0.50 -11.82
CA TYR A 18 51.25 0.84 -12.97
C TYR A 18 51.18 2.33 -13.36
N TYR A 19 50.35 3.14 -12.67
CA TYR A 19 50.20 4.58 -12.90
C TYR A 19 51.53 5.35 -12.97
N PRO A 20 52.52 5.14 -12.07
CA PRO A 20 53.79 5.87 -12.14
C PRO A 20 54.71 5.43 -13.30
N ILE A 21 54.33 4.41 -14.08
CA ILE A 21 55.13 3.83 -15.18
C ILE A 21 54.52 4.16 -16.55
N LEU A 22 53.29 4.70 -16.61
CA LEU A 22 52.60 5.00 -17.85
C LEU A 22 52.94 6.43 -18.32
N ASP A 23 53.65 6.53 -19.45
CA ASP A 23 54.12 7.80 -20.05
C ASP A 23 53.01 8.80 -20.43
N ASP A 24 51.74 8.37 -20.47
CA ASP A 24 50.61 9.22 -20.84
C ASP A 24 49.55 9.27 -19.71
N GLU A 25 49.61 10.34 -18.94
CA GLU A 25 48.67 10.64 -17.85
C GLU A 25 47.21 10.70 -18.32
N LYS A 26 46.95 11.11 -19.57
CA LYS A 26 45.59 11.26 -20.11
C LYS A 26 44.94 9.90 -20.38
N ILE A 27 45.72 8.95 -20.90
CA ILE A 27 45.26 7.58 -21.15
C ILE A 27 44.94 6.90 -19.81
N SER A 28 45.82 7.05 -18.82
CA SER A 28 45.63 6.49 -17.47
C SER A 28 44.37 7.04 -16.79
N PHE A 29 44.12 8.36 -16.91
CA PHE A 29 42.91 8.98 -16.38
C PHE A 29 41.64 8.47 -17.07
N ALA A 30 41.66 8.32 -18.40
CA ALA A 30 40.51 7.82 -19.16
C ALA A 30 40.13 6.39 -18.76
N VAL A 31 41.11 5.51 -18.52
CA VAL A 31 40.87 4.13 -18.07
C VAL A 31 40.27 4.10 -16.66
N ILE A 32 40.81 4.89 -15.73
CA ILE A 32 40.27 5.00 -14.37
C ILE A 32 38.82 5.49 -14.40
N PHE A 33 38.53 6.54 -15.19
CA PHE A 33 37.18 7.08 -15.33
C PHE A 33 36.20 6.04 -15.88
N LEU A 34 36.60 5.28 -16.91
CA LEU A 34 35.76 4.24 -17.50
C LEU A 34 35.46 3.11 -16.50
N CYS A 35 36.44 2.69 -15.70
CA CYS A 35 36.21 1.72 -14.63
C CYS A 35 35.26 2.26 -13.56
N PHE A 36 35.37 3.54 -13.19
CA PHE A 36 34.41 4.18 -12.25
C PHE A 36 32.99 4.19 -12.79
N VAL A 37 32.79 4.55 -14.06
CA VAL A 37 31.47 4.54 -14.70
C VAL A 37 30.86 3.13 -14.66
N VAL A 38 31.61 2.11 -15.06
CA VAL A 38 31.13 0.71 -15.05
C VAL A 38 30.81 0.23 -13.63
N LEU A 39 31.61 0.61 -12.64
CA LEU A 39 31.36 0.27 -11.24
C LEU A 39 30.09 0.96 -10.71
N ILE A 40 29.92 2.26 -10.97
CA ILE A 40 28.73 3.01 -10.55
C ILE A 40 27.47 2.40 -11.18
N PHE A 41 27.46 2.10 -12.48
CA PHE A 41 26.32 1.45 -13.13
C PHE A 41 26.06 0.03 -12.59
N SER A 42 27.11 -0.73 -12.32
CA SER A 42 26.98 -2.09 -11.76
C SER A 42 26.44 -2.08 -10.34
N VAL A 43 26.87 -1.11 -9.52
CA VAL A 43 26.40 -0.90 -8.14
C VAL A 43 24.97 -0.39 -8.16
N ALA A 44 24.66 0.63 -8.95
CA ALA A 44 23.30 1.14 -9.12
C ALA A 44 22.31 0.04 -9.56
N LYS A 45 22.73 -0.86 -10.46
CA LYS A 45 21.94 -2.02 -10.89
C LYS A 45 21.88 -3.16 -9.87
N LEU A 46 22.81 -3.23 -8.92
CA LEU A 46 22.78 -4.19 -7.82
C LEU A 46 21.86 -3.72 -6.68
N TYR A 47 21.85 -2.41 -6.42
CA TYR A 47 21.03 -1.77 -5.41
C TYR A 47 19.65 -1.35 -5.91
N SER A 48 19.45 -1.30 -7.23
CA SER A 48 18.12 -1.40 -7.80
C SER A 48 17.75 -2.89 -7.72
N PRO A 49 16.88 -3.33 -6.79
CA PRO A 49 16.22 -4.61 -6.99
C PRO A 49 15.67 -4.61 -8.41
N ASP A 50 15.72 -5.74 -9.12
CA ASP A 50 14.91 -5.87 -10.34
C ASP A 50 13.51 -5.36 -9.94
N GLU A 51 13.09 -4.22 -10.49
CA GLU A 51 11.76 -3.61 -10.31
C GLU A 51 10.73 -4.47 -11.05
N LYS A 52 10.75 -5.75 -10.73
CA LYS A 52 9.91 -6.81 -11.22
C LYS A 52 9.68 -7.71 -10.01
N GLU A 53 9.02 -7.17 -9.00
CA GLU A 53 7.89 -7.98 -8.56
C GLU A 53 7.09 -8.23 -9.84
N ASP A 54 7.10 -9.49 -10.30
CA ASP A 54 6.47 -9.89 -11.55
C ASP A 54 5.08 -9.28 -11.54
N TYR A 55 4.71 -8.50 -12.55
CA TYR A 55 3.40 -7.84 -12.58
C TYR A 55 2.28 -8.87 -12.29
N ASN A 56 2.47 -10.09 -12.79
CA ASN A 56 1.59 -11.22 -12.54
C ASN A 56 1.55 -11.67 -11.08
N SER A 57 2.66 -11.56 -10.32
CA SER A 57 2.66 -11.89 -8.88
C SER A 57 1.91 -10.83 -8.08
N VAL A 58 2.07 -9.54 -8.40
CA VAL A 58 1.35 -8.45 -7.74
C VAL A 58 -0.15 -8.55 -8.03
N GLU A 59 -0.53 -8.75 -9.30
CA GLU A 59 -1.92 -8.96 -9.71
C GLU A 59 -2.53 -10.16 -8.99
N LYS A 60 -1.84 -11.30 -8.97
CA LYS A 60 -2.31 -12.51 -8.28
C LYS A 60 -2.44 -12.35 -6.77
N GLU A 61 -1.57 -11.57 -6.13
CA GLU A 61 -1.70 -11.27 -4.70
C GLU A 61 -2.89 -10.36 -4.44
N MET A 62 -3.13 -9.37 -5.30
CA MET A 62 -4.28 -8.48 -5.20
C MET A 62 -5.59 -9.23 -5.42
N ASP A 63 -5.68 -10.08 -6.44
CA ASP A 63 -6.86 -10.92 -6.70
C ASP A 63 -7.24 -11.77 -5.48
N LYS A 64 -6.24 -12.37 -4.81
CA LYS A 64 -6.47 -13.13 -3.58
C LYS A 64 -7.08 -12.29 -2.46
N LEU A 65 -6.68 -11.02 -2.33
CA LEU A 65 -7.23 -10.14 -1.29
C LEU A 65 -8.70 -9.77 -1.56
N HIS A 66 -9.10 -9.69 -2.83
CA HIS A 66 -10.49 -9.46 -3.24
C HIS A 66 -11.35 -10.73 -3.12
N GLU A 67 -10.75 -11.92 -3.12
CA GLU A 67 -11.43 -13.19 -2.91
C GLU A 67 -11.49 -13.63 -1.44
N ASP A 68 -10.59 -13.14 -0.58
CA ASP A 68 -10.49 -13.51 0.84
C ASP A 68 -11.64 -12.95 1.68
N ASP A 69 -12.49 -13.86 2.20
CA ASP A 69 -13.57 -13.52 3.12
C ASP A 69 -13.07 -13.11 4.50
N GLY A 70 -11.88 -13.55 4.91
CA GLY A 70 -11.32 -13.29 6.23
C GLY A 70 -12.27 -13.69 7.37
N ILE A 71 -12.68 -12.70 8.17
CA ILE A 71 -13.63 -12.91 9.29
C ILE A 71 -15.10 -12.70 8.92
N PHE A 72 -15.38 -12.36 7.66
CA PHE A 72 -16.70 -11.98 7.18
C PHE A 72 -17.43 -13.16 6.55
N GLN A 73 -18.76 -13.15 6.62
CA GLN A 73 -19.63 -14.07 5.89
C GLN A 73 -20.74 -13.29 5.21
N TYR A 74 -20.78 -13.32 3.89
CA TYR A 74 -21.66 -12.48 3.09
C TYR A 74 -22.98 -13.18 2.76
N THR A 75 -24.05 -12.38 2.72
CA THR A 75 -25.39 -12.80 2.31
C THR A 75 -26.01 -11.73 1.42
N ASN A 76 -27.16 -12.02 0.80
CA ASN A 76 -27.87 -11.05 -0.03
C ASN A 76 -28.38 -9.82 0.75
N SER A 77 -28.59 -9.94 2.06
CA SER A 77 -29.16 -8.87 2.89
C SER A 77 -28.13 -8.14 3.74
N GLY A 78 -26.91 -8.67 3.88
CA GLY A 78 -25.90 -8.12 4.76
C GLY A 78 -24.68 -9.02 4.89
N PHE A 79 -23.91 -8.80 5.93
CA PHE A 79 -22.76 -9.62 6.27
C PHE A 79 -22.70 -9.89 7.77
N TYR A 80 -22.17 -11.06 8.12
CA TYR A 80 -21.82 -11.42 9.49
C TYR A 80 -20.33 -11.24 9.72
N PHE A 81 -19.95 -10.97 10.96
CA PHE A 81 -18.57 -11.06 11.41
C PHE A 81 -18.51 -11.40 12.90
N LYS A 82 -17.36 -11.87 13.36
CA LYS A 82 -17.15 -12.23 14.76
C LYS A 82 -16.27 -11.21 15.45
N GLN A 83 -16.76 -10.62 16.54
CA GLN A 83 -15.98 -9.70 17.38
C GLN A 83 -16.21 -10.06 18.86
N ASN A 84 -15.14 -10.11 19.65
CA ASN A 84 -15.21 -10.39 21.10
C ASN A 84 -16.02 -11.65 21.50
N LYS A 85 -16.02 -12.68 20.63
CA LYS A 85 -16.77 -13.95 20.76
C LYS A 85 -18.26 -13.88 20.41
N GLU A 86 -18.79 -12.71 20.09
CA GLU A 86 -20.16 -12.53 19.60
C GLU A 86 -20.15 -12.46 18.07
N THR A 87 -21.22 -13.00 17.46
CA THR A 87 -21.45 -12.89 16.02
C THR A 87 -22.42 -11.75 15.79
N GLU A 88 -21.99 -10.77 15.03
CA GLU A 88 -22.76 -9.58 14.66
C GLU A 88 -23.27 -9.74 13.24
N PHE A 89 -24.46 -9.21 12.96
CA PHE A 89 -25.03 -9.14 11.63
C PHE A 89 -25.33 -7.70 11.27
N VAL A 90 -24.81 -7.25 10.13
CA VAL A 90 -25.04 -5.90 9.62
C VAL A 90 -25.78 -6.01 8.30
N LYS A 91 -27.01 -5.50 8.26
CA LYS A 91 -27.78 -5.42 7.01
C LYS A 91 -27.34 -4.24 6.17
N TRP A 92 -27.37 -4.40 4.85
CA TRP A 92 -27.00 -3.33 3.92
C TRP A 92 -27.89 -2.08 4.07
N ASP A 93 -29.18 -2.26 4.35
CA ASP A 93 -30.16 -1.17 4.49
C ASP A 93 -30.09 -0.44 5.84
N GLU A 94 -29.51 -1.08 6.86
CA GLU A 94 -29.28 -0.49 8.18
C GLU A 94 -28.04 0.41 8.24
N ILE A 95 -27.16 0.33 7.24
CA ILE A 95 -25.97 1.19 7.13
C ILE A 95 -26.42 2.63 6.83
N VAL A 96 -26.05 3.53 7.72
CA VAL A 96 -26.31 4.97 7.64
C VAL A 96 -25.17 5.67 6.92
N SER A 97 -23.92 5.33 7.26
CA SER A 97 -22.76 5.93 6.62
C SER A 97 -21.53 5.03 6.73
N VAL A 98 -20.59 5.23 5.81
CA VAL A 98 -19.31 4.55 5.80
C VAL A 98 -18.21 5.58 5.61
N TYR A 99 -17.15 5.47 6.41
CA TYR A 99 -15.97 6.32 6.33
C TYR A 99 -14.71 5.46 6.23
N THR A 100 -13.71 5.91 5.49
CA THR A 100 -12.33 5.54 5.84
C THR A 100 -11.81 6.51 6.88
N PHE A 101 -10.93 6.04 7.76
CA PHE A 101 -10.25 6.90 8.72
C PHE A 101 -8.74 6.70 8.65
N THR A 102 -8.00 7.72 9.08
CA THR A 102 -6.56 7.67 9.26
C THR A 102 -6.18 8.43 10.51
N ILE A 103 -5.35 7.81 11.35
CA ILE A 103 -4.81 8.38 12.58
C ILE A 103 -3.29 8.37 12.47
N PRO A 104 -2.62 9.53 12.60
CA PRO A 104 -1.17 9.58 12.67
C PRO A 104 -0.69 8.87 13.94
N SER A 105 0.22 7.90 13.76
CA SER A 105 0.89 7.23 14.88
C SER A 105 2.35 7.70 14.96
N PRO A 106 2.85 8.04 16.15
CA PRO A 106 4.26 8.39 16.32
C PRO A 106 5.20 7.18 16.29
N PHE A 107 4.65 5.96 16.42
CA PHE A 107 5.44 4.72 16.52
C PHE A 107 5.36 3.82 15.29
N ASP A 108 4.33 3.99 14.46
CA ASP A 108 4.08 3.14 13.31
C ASP A 108 3.65 3.98 12.09
N LYS A 109 3.84 3.47 10.87
CA LYS A 109 3.24 4.09 9.67
C LYS A 109 1.73 4.13 9.91
N LYS A 110 1.16 5.34 10.01
CA LYS A 110 -0.28 5.72 10.12
C LYS A 110 -1.27 4.55 10.31
N GLN A 111 -2.08 4.60 11.36
CA GLN A 111 -3.18 3.65 11.53
C GLN A 111 -4.34 4.07 10.61
N SER A 112 -4.90 3.15 9.83
CA SER A 112 -6.03 3.42 8.95
C SER A 112 -7.03 2.29 8.98
N GLY A 113 -8.26 2.59 8.57
CA GLY A 113 -9.31 1.59 8.56
C GLY A 113 -10.62 2.10 7.99
N LEU A 114 -11.65 1.30 8.22
CA LEU A 114 -13.01 1.53 7.80
C LEU A 114 -13.92 1.66 9.02
N GLU A 115 -14.78 2.65 9.02
CA GLU A 115 -15.84 2.83 9.99
C GLU A 115 -17.20 2.67 9.28
N ILE A 116 -18.05 1.80 9.82
CA ILE A 116 -19.41 1.56 9.33
C ILE A 116 -20.37 1.95 10.45
N ILE A 117 -21.21 2.94 10.19
CA ILE A 117 -22.20 3.44 11.15
C ILE A 117 -23.57 2.92 10.73
N THR A 118 -24.25 2.21 11.64
CA THR A 118 -25.65 1.78 11.48
C THR A 118 -26.58 2.67 12.31
N ASN A 119 -27.88 2.35 12.30
CA ASN A 119 -28.85 3.03 13.16
C ASN A 119 -28.58 2.81 14.67
N GLU A 120 -27.90 1.72 15.03
CA GLU A 120 -27.75 1.30 16.43
C GLU A 120 -26.36 1.59 16.99
N LYS A 121 -25.30 1.36 16.19
CA LYS A 121 -23.91 1.49 16.62
C LYS A 121 -22.94 1.71 15.46
N SER A 122 -21.69 1.99 15.81
CA SER A 122 -20.58 2.10 14.88
C SER A 122 -19.67 0.88 15.00
N TYR A 123 -19.11 0.46 13.88
CA TYR A 123 -18.13 -0.61 13.77
C TYR A 123 -16.86 -0.07 13.14
N GLU A 124 -15.70 -0.36 13.73
CA GLU A 124 -14.39 0.04 13.22
C GLU A 124 -13.55 -1.19 12.88
N PHE A 125 -12.98 -1.21 11.68
CA PHE A 125 -12.13 -2.26 11.15
C PHE A 125 -10.80 -1.64 10.72
N ASP A 126 -9.70 -2.11 11.30
CA ASP A 126 -8.35 -1.63 10.96
C ASP A 126 -7.79 -2.39 9.76
N ASP A 127 -7.22 -1.65 8.80
CA ASP A 127 -6.73 -2.19 7.52
C ASP A 127 -5.60 -3.22 7.71
N LYS A 128 -4.78 -3.09 8.76
CA LYS A 128 -3.62 -3.97 8.98
C LYS A 128 -3.99 -5.25 9.71
N VAL A 129 -5.01 -5.22 10.56
CA VAL A 129 -5.33 -6.35 11.46
C VAL A 129 -6.66 -7.04 11.18
N THR A 130 -7.47 -6.53 10.24
CA THR A 130 -8.76 -7.13 9.89
C THR A 130 -8.64 -7.95 8.58
N PRO A 131 -8.58 -9.29 8.65
CA PRO A 131 -8.58 -10.13 7.44
C PRO A 131 -9.87 -9.96 6.64
N GLY A 132 -9.77 -9.95 5.30
CA GLY A 132 -10.92 -9.80 4.39
C GLY A 132 -11.49 -8.38 4.28
N ILE A 133 -10.85 -7.37 4.86
CA ILE A 133 -11.34 -5.97 4.80
C ILE A 133 -11.41 -5.41 3.37
N ILE A 134 -10.55 -5.89 2.46
CA ILE A 134 -10.58 -5.50 1.04
C ILE A 134 -11.88 -5.97 0.40
N LYS A 135 -12.19 -7.26 0.50
CA LYS A 135 -13.45 -7.83 0.02
C LYS A 135 -14.68 -7.19 0.68
N LEU A 136 -14.60 -6.80 1.96
CA LEU A 136 -15.68 -6.06 2.62
C LEU A 136 -15.94 -4.72 1.92
N LYS A 137 -14.89 -3.96 1.55
CA LYS A 137 -15.03 -2.70 0.81
C LYS A 137 -15.68 -2.92 -0.56
N ASP A 138 -15.35 -4.01 -1.25
CA ASP A 138 -15.98 -4.37 -2.52
C ASP A 138 -17.48 -4.66 -2.36
N HIS A 139 -17.84 -5.45 -1.34
CA HIS A 139 -19.24 -5.72 -1.04
C HIS A 139 -20.01 -4.46 -0.63
N LEU A 140 -19.42 -3.57 0.15
CA LEU A 140 -20.04 -2.30 0.52
C LEU A 140 -20.28 -1.41 -0.70
N SER A 141 -19.26 -1.21 -1.54
CA SER A 141 -19.39 -0.41 -2.76
C SER A 141 -20.39 -1.00 -3.77
N SER A 142 -20.54 -2.33 -3.80
CA SER A 142 -21.48 -3.02 -4.70
C SER A 142 -22.92 -3.03 -4.20
N ASN A 143 -23.13 -3.02 -2.88
CA ASN A 143 -24.47 -3.11 -2.27
C ASN A 143 -25.04 -1.75 -1.82
N LEU A 144 -24.21 -0.70 -1.73
CA LEU A 144 -24.65 0.64 -1.36
C LEU A 144 -24.80 1.54 -2.59
N PRO A 145 -25.91 2.29 -2.72
CA PRO A 145 -26.31 2.92 -3.98
C PRO A 145 -25.46 4.11 -4.44
N VAL A 146 -24.71 4.76 -3.54
CA VAL A 146 -23.88 5.95 -3.86
C VAL A 146 -22.57 5.87 -3.09
N TRP A 147 -21.58 5.22 -3.69
CA TRP A 147 -20.23 5.15 -3.14
C TRP A 147 -19.37 6.32 -3.65
N GLU A 148 -18.89 7.16 -2.75
CA GLU A 148 -18.18 8.41 -3.03
C GLU A 148 -16.66 8.21 -2.88
N LEU A 149 -15.97 7.92 -4.00
CA LEU A 149 -14.51 7.77 -4.02
C LEU A 149 -13.76 9.10 -3.94
N ASP A 150 -14.33 10.16 -4.52
CA ASP A 150 -13.71 11.49 -4.62
C ASP A 150 -14.09 12.43 -3.48
N SER A 151 -14.63 11.87 -2.38
CA SER A 151 -15.00 12.66 -1.22
C SER A 151 -13.79 13.32 -0.58
N PRO A 152 -13.91 14.58 -0.14
CA PRO A 152 -12.82 15.26 0.53
C PRO A 152 -12.52 14.58 1.88
N THR A 153 -11.24 14.40 2.17
CA THR A 153 -10.77 14.00 3.50
C THR A 153 -10.90 15.18 4.46
N VAL A 154 -11.59 14.98 5.58
CA VAL A 154 -11.81 16.01 6.59
C VAL A 154 -11.10 15.64 7.89
N ARG A 155 -10.37 16.61 8.45
CA ARG A 155 -9.77 16.48 9.78
C ARG A 155 -10.86 16.62 10.86
N MET A 156 -11.05 15.56 11.62
CA MET A 156 -12.12 15.47 12.63
C MET A 156 -11.70 16.02 13.99
N ASN A 157 -10.40 15.97 14.34
CA ASN A 157 -9.93 16.46 15.62
C ASN A 157 -8.49 17.01 15.59
N ASN A 158 -8.10 17.65 16.71
CA ASN A 158 -6.76 18.21 16.88
C ASN A 158 -5.66 17.14 16.97
N PHE A 159 -6.02 15.87 17.24
CA PHE A 159 -5.10 14.73 17.26
C PHE A 159 -4.75 14.19 15.87
N GLY A 160 -5.30 14.80 14.81
CA GLY A 160 -4.97 14.46 13.43
C GLY A 160 -5.77 13.28 12.87
N LEU A 161 -6.87 12.89 13.53
CA LEU A 161 -7.84 11.97 12.92
C LEU A 161 -8.42 12.62 11.67
N GLU A 162 -8.25 11.93 10.56
CA GLU A 162 -8.80 12.26 9.26
C GLU A 162 -9.84 11.22 8.90
N LYS A 163 -10.98 11.63 8.32
CA LYS A 163 -11.98 10.72 7.77
C LYS A 163 -12.38 11.15 6.36
N THR A 164 -12.61 10.18 5.50
CA THR A 164 -13.17 10.36 4.15
C THR A 164 -14.48 9.62 4.07
N LYS A 165 -15.55 10.33 3.70
CA LYS A 165 -16.88 9.76 3.60
C LYS A 165 -17.02 8.96 2.31
N LEU A 166 -17.33 7.67 2.43
CA LEU A 166 -17.52 6.77 1.28
C LEU A 166 -19.00 6.56 0.97
N TYR A 167 -19.87 6.69 1.96
CA TYR A 167 -21.30 6.54 1.77
C TYR A 167 -22.06 7.28 2.86
N GLU A 168 -23.22 7.83 2.50
CA GLU A 168 -24.21 8.34 3.43
C GLU A 168 -25.62 8.11 2.87
N ARG A 169 -26.46 7.47 3.68
CA ARG A 169 -27.85 7.20 3.34
C ARG A 169 -28.61 8.51 3.29
N LYS A 170 -29.07 8.91 2.11
CA LYS A 170 -29.94 10.07 1.94
C LYS A 170 -31.28 9.81 2.64
N LEU A 171 -31.54 10.53 3.73
CA LEU A 171 -32.87 10.60 4.29
C LEU A 171 -33.70 11.51 3.37
N TYR A 172 -34.64 10.92 2.62
CA TYR A 172 -35.66 11.72 1.96
C TYR A 172 -36.54 12.33 3.05
N SER A 173 -36.29 13.59 3.39
CA SER A 173 -37.25 14.41 4.11
C SER A 173 -38.51 14.50 3.26
N LYS A 174 -39.60 13.86 3.69
CA LYS A 174 -40.92 14.13 3.11
C LYS A 174 -41.16 15.64 3.22
N PRO A 175 -41.48 16.34 2.12
CA PRO A 175 -41.97 17.71 2.24
C PRO A 175 -43.30 17.64 3.03
N THR A 176 -43.32 18.28 4.19
CA THR A 176 -44.52 18.63 4.95
C THR A 176 -45.47 19.49 4.13
#